data_AF-A0A913WTL5-F1
#
_entry.id   AF-A0A913WTL5-F1
#
_cell.length_a   1.000
_cell.length_b   1.000
_cell.length_c   1.000
_cell.angle_alpha   90.00
_cell.angle_beta   90.00
_cell.angle_gamma   90.00
#
_symmetry.space_group_name_H-M   'P 1'
#
loop_
_entity.id
_entity.type
_entity.pdbx_description
1 polymer ?
#
loop_
_entity_poly.entity_id
_entity_poly.type
_entity_poly.pdbx_seq_one_letter_code
_entity_poly.pdbx_strand_id
1 'polypeptide(L)'
;MKAPTVGASRCDTQDLIKGWYRFEGEAGTSIATKCPDDMHCGTRATGWMKGNHPSQAEGIVTRKVCYNWASGNCCYATNDIRVRNCGGFYVYELVKPRNCLHGYCGNGEADDVDDCLKKPCQNGAQCIDGVNSYTCKCATGYIGPNCETNVDDCAKKPCQNGAECIDGVNS
;
A
#
# COMPACT_ATOMS: atom_id res chain seq x y z
N MET A 1 4.54 3.59 11.97
CA MET A 1 5.83 2.85 12.04
C MET A 1 6.42 2.87 10.65
N LYS A 2 7.65 3.34 10.47
CA LYS A 2 8.31 3.33 9.15
C LYS A 2 8.77 1.90 8.89
N ALA A 3 8.22 1.23 7.87
CA ALA A 3 8.82 0.02 7.33
C ALA A 3 10.26 0.36 6.91
N PRO A 4 11.30 -0.24 7.50
CA PRO A 4 12.66 0.03 7.08
C PRO A 4 13.03 -0.92 5.96
N THR A 5 13.29 -0.32 4.80
CA THR A 5 14.22 -0.74 3.74
C THR A 5 14.97 -2.06 3.99
N VAL A 6 14.76 -3.00 3.07
CA VAL A 6 15.56 -4.21 2.84
C VAL A 6 17.05 -3.87 2.99
N GLY A 7 17.70 -4.41 4.02
CA GLY A 7 19.16 -4.32 4.17
C GLY A 7 19.73 -4.16 5.58
N ALA A 8 18.92 -3.91 6.61
CA ALA A 8 19.39 -3.89 8.01
C ALA A 8 18.43 -4.64 8.92
N SER A 9 18.98 -5.59 9.69
CA SER A 9 18.34 -6.57 10.57
C SER A 9 17.52 -5.96 11.73
N ARG A 10 16.47 -5.18 11.43
CA ARG A 10 15.55 -4.72 12.48
C ARG A 10 14.72 -5.88 13.00
N CYS A 11 14.65 -5.97 14.31
CA CYS A 11 14.02 -7.07 15.01
C CYS A 11 13.00 -6.49 15.99
N ASP A 12 11.70 -6.60 15.68
CA ASP A 12 10.64 -6.10 16.56
C ASP A 12 10.73 -6.71 17.98
N THR A 13 11.29 -7.91 18.14
CA THR A 13 11.57 -8.49 19.46
C THR A 13 12.49 -7.62 20.31
N GLN A 14 13.47 -6.96 19.69
CA GLN A 14 14.45 -6.11 20.37
C GLN A 14 14.04 -4.63 20.33
N ASP A 15 13.67 -4.16 19.14
CA ASP A 15 13.53 -2.74 18.82
C ASP A 15 12.16 -2.15 19.17
N LEU A 16 11.12 -2.98 19.35
CA LEU A 16 9.79 -2.48 19.69
C LEU A 16 9.79 -1.90 21.11
N ILE A 17 9.61 -0.59 21.21
CA ILE A 17 9.43 0.09 22.48
C ILE A 17 8.00 -0.15 22.97
N LYS A 18 7.77 -0.24 24.28
CA LYS A 18 6.40 -0.39 24.79
C LYS A 18 5.65 0.93 24.57
N GLY A 19 4.52 0.89 23.87
CA GLY A 19 3.72 2.08 23.63
C GLY A 19 2.56 1.84 22.67
N TRP A 20 1.82 2.93 22.39
CA TRP A 20 0.76 2.96 21.40
C TRP A 20 1.30 3.52 20.08
N TYR A 21 0.99 2.82 18.99
CA TYR A 21 1.50 3.10 17.66
C TYR A 21 0.37 3.34 16.68
N ARG A 22 0.64 4.14 15.65
CA ARG A 22 -0.20 4.29 14.47
C ARG A 22 0.60 4.01 13.20
N PHE A 23 -0.09 3.53 12.18
CA PHE A 23 0.44 3.34 10.83
C PHE A 23 0.15 4.60 10.01
N GLU A 24 1.14 5.05 9.23
CA GLU A 24 1.06 6.22 8.36
C GLU A 24 1.99 6.03 7.16
N GLY A 25 1.74 6.77 6.08
CA GLY A 25 2.56 6.75 4.87
C GLY A 25 2.41 5.44 4.09
N GLU A 26 3.52 4.94 3.52
CA GLU A 26 3.58 3.71 2.70
C GLU A 26 3.11 2.46 3.47
N ALA A 27 3.25 2.47 4.79
CA ALA A 27 2.74 1.37 5.62
C ALA A 27 1.20 1.34 5.68
N GLY A 28 0.48 2.31 5.11
CA GLY A 28 -0.97 2.42 5.18
C GLY A 28 -1.44 3.02 6.51
N THR A 29 -2.71 2.79 6.84
CA THR A 29 -3.42 3.45 7.95
C THR A 29 -3.76 2.51 9.11
N SER A 30 -3.58 1.20 8.91
CA SER A 30 -3.99 0.17 9.84
C SER A 30 -3.19 -1.12 9.67
N ILE A 31 -3.21 -2.04 10.63
CA ILE A 31 -2.63 -3.39 10.44
C ILE A 31 -3.44 -4.12 9.36
N ALA A 32 -2.77 -4.85 8.47
CA ALA A 32 -3.45 -5.67 7.46
C ALA A 32 -4.46 -6.64 8.09
N THR A 33 -5.66 -6.78 7.52
CA THR A 33 -6.67 -7.74 7.99
C THR A 33 -6.76 -8.99 7.12
N LYS A 34 -6.00 -9.03 6.03
CA LYS A 34 -5.83 -10.19 5.17
C LYS A 34 -4.42 -10.74 5.36
N CYS A 35 -4.28 -12.03 5.14
CA CYS A 35 -3.00 -12.70 5.13
C CYS A 35 -2.16 -12.12 3.98
N PRO A 36 -1.04 -11.44 4.26
CA PRO A 36 -0.13 -10.97 3.23
C PRO A 36 0.70 -12.15 2.73
N ASP A 37 1.31 -11.99 1.56
CA ASP A 37 2.26 -12.97 1.03
C ASP A 37 3.53 -13.06 1.91
N ASP A 38 4.26 -14.15 1.74
CA ASP A 38 5.52 -14.39 2.44
C ASP A 38 6.57 -13.36 2.00
N MET A 39 7.44 -12.91 2.92
CA MET A 39 8.49 -11.90 2.66
C MET A 39 8.00 -10.47 2.33
N HIS A 40 6.80 -10.09 2.75
CA HIS A 40 6.28 -8.71 2.62
C HIS A 40 6.57 -7.83 3.84
N CYS A 41 6.38 -6.51 3.69
CA CYS A 41 6.41 -5.57 4.81
C CYS A 41 7.76 -5.52 5.56
N GLY A 42 8.85 -5.75 4.81
CA GLY A 42 10.21 -5.76 5.33
C GLY A 42 10.52 -6.91 6.29
N THR A 43 9.70 -7.96 6.33
CA THR A 43 9.86 -9.10 7.25
C THR A 43 9.65 -10.44 6.55
N ARG A 44 10.17 -11.54 7.12
CA ARG A 44 10.03 -12.89 6.56
C ARG A 44 8.69 -13.55 6.92
N ALA A 45 8.22 -13.28 8.13
CA ALA A 45 6.93 -13.70 8.65
C ALA A 45 6.09 -12.45 8.96
N THR A 46 5.17 -12.16 8.06
CA THR A 46 4.33 -10.99 8.03
C THR A 46 3.16 -11.15 8.99
N GLY A 47 3.04 -10.21 9.92
CA GLY A 47 1.99 -10.14 10.92
C GLY A 47 0.77 -9.37 10.41
N TRP A 48 -0.40 -9.99 10.46
CA TRP A 48 -1.68 -9.41 10.10
C TRP A 48 -2.73 -9.70 11.18
N MET A 49 -3.72 -8.82 11.31
CA MET A 49 -4.75 -8.95 12.32
C MET A 49 -5.82 -9.95 11.88
N LYS A 50 -6.04 -10.99 12.68
CA LYS A 50 -7.09 -11.97 12.46
C LYS A 50 -8.46 -11.36 12.77
N GLY A 51 -9.24 -11.11 11.73
CA GLY A 51 -10.57 -10.50 11.83
C GLY A 51 -10.55 -8.98 11.67
N ASN A 52 -11.67 -8.35 11.98
CA ASN A 52 -11.87 -6.93 11.70
C ASN A 52 -11.34 -6.00 12.80
N HIS A 53 -10.99 -4.77 12.39
CA HIS A 53 -10.74 -3.67 13.32
C HIS A 53 -12.00 -3.36 14.16
N PRO A 54 -11.83 -2.90 15.42
CA PRO A 54 -12.97 -2.49 16.23
C PRO A 54 -13.68 -1.27 15.64
N SER A 55 -14.97 -1.16 15.94
CA SER A 55 -15.73 0.08 15.85
C SER A 55 -15.32 1.08 16.94
N GLN A 56 -15.70 2.35 16.80
CA GLN A 56 -15.46 3.37 17.82
C GLN A 56 -16.17 3.06 19.15
N ALA A 57 -17.33 2.41 19.10
CA ALA A 57 -18.13 2.08 20.28
C ALA A 57 -17.52 0.94 21.12
N GLU A 58 -16.73 0.06 20.49
CA GLU A 58 -16.04 -1.05 21.20
C GLU A 58 -14.93 -0.58 22.13
N GLY A 59 -14.39 0.63 21.96
CA GLY A 59 -13.30 1.15 22.78
C GLY A 59 -11.97 0.42 22.54
N ILE A 60 -11.24 0.11 23.62
CA ILE A 60 -9.98 -0.65 23.55
C ILE A 60 -10.32 -2.14 23.62
N VAL A 61 -9.98 -2.89 22.57
CA VAL A 61 -10.20 -4.34 22.50
C VAL A 61 -8.91 -5.10 22.29
N THR A 62 -8.87 -6.34 22.74
CA THR A 62 -7.79 -7.27 22.38
C THR A 62 -8.09 -7.90 21.01
N ARG A 63 -7.11 -7.85 20.11
CA ARG A 63 -7.15 -8.53 18.81
C ARG A 63 -5.94 -9.42 18.65
N LYS A 64 -6.10 -10.49 17.90
CA LYS A 64 -5.04 -11.44 17.59
C LYS A 64 -4.36 -11.06 16.29
N VAL A 65 -3.04 -10.97 16.31
CA VAL A 65 -2.20 -10.88 15.11
C VAL A 65 -1.66 -12.27 14.82
N CYS A 66 -1.92 -12.75 13.61
CA CYS A 66 -1.34 -13.96 13.05
C CYS A 66 -0.09 -13.58 12.25
N TYR A 67 0.93 -14.42 12.32
CA TYR A 67 2.07 -14.34 11.41
C TYR A 67 1.96 -15.47 10.38
N ASN A 68 2.33 -15.18 9.13
CA ASN A 68 2.44 -16.18 8.07
C ASN A 68 3.81 -16.91 8.10
N TRP A 69 3.88 -18.09 7.50
CA TRP A 69 5.14 -18.81 7.29
C TRP A 69 5.25 -19.28 5.85
N ALA A 70 6.50 -19.36 5.38
CA ALA A 70 7.00 -19.75 4.05
C ALA A 70 6.50 -21.10 3.46
N SER A 71 5.49 -21.70 4.06
CA SER A 71 4.76 -22.89 3.63
C SER A 71 3.30 -22.58 3.29
N GLY A 72 2.91 -21.32 3.10
CA GLY A 72 1.51 -20.90 2.88
C GLY A 72 0.63 -20.98 4.14
N ASN A 73 1.22 -21.16 5.32
CA ASN A 73 0.45 -21.16 6.57
C ASN A 73 0.28 -19.71 7.06
N CYS A 74 -0.89 -19.15 6.81
CA CYS A 74 -1.24 -17.77 7.17
C CYS A 74 -1.30 -17.47 8.67
N CYS A 75 -1.31 -18.47 9.56
CA CYS A 75 -1.37 -18.22 11.01
C CYS A 75 -0.64 -19.31 11.79
N TYR A 76 0.68 -19.42 11.57
CA TYR A 76 1.50 -20.40 12.28
C TYR A 76 1.91 -19.93 13.69
N ALA A 77 2.03 -18.62 13.89
CA ALA A 77 2.35 -17.99 15.17
C ALA A 77 1.40 -16.82 15.42
N THR A 78 1.22 -16.44 16.70
CA THR A 78 0.29 -15.37 17.07
C THR A 78 0.80 -14.51 18.21
N ASN A 79 0.32 -13.27 18.22
CA ASN A 79 0.42 -12.32 19.32
C ASN A 79 -0.96 -11.72 19.60
N ASP A 80 -1.25 -11.42 20.86
CA ASP A 80 -2.42 -10.62 21.21
C ASP A 80 -1.98 -9.17 21.46
N ILE A 81 -2.65 -8.23 20.79
CA ILE A 81 -2.41 -6.80 20.90
C ILE A 81 -3.66 -6.08 21.39
N ARG A 82 -3.52 -4.86 21.91
CA ARG A 82 -4.68 -3.99 22.14
C ARG A 82 -4.82 -3.01 20.98
N VAL A 83 -6.04 -2.79 20.53
CA VAL A 83 -6.35 -1.85 19.45
C VAL A 83 -7.54 -0.99 19.83
N ARG A 84 -7.51 0.27 19.41
CA ARG A 84 -8.60 1.22 19.56
C ARG A 84 -8.87 1.92 18.24
N ASN A 85 -10.15 2.08 17.92
CA ASN A 85 -10.60 2.95 16.86
C ASN A 85 -10.79 4.38 17.40
N CYS A 86 -10.10 5.35 16.81
CA CYS A 86 -10.16 6.77 17.18
C CYS A 86 -11.00 7.59 16.17
N GLY A 87 -11.78 6.93 15.32
CA GLY A 87 -12.63 7.50 14.29
C GLY A 87 -11.93 7.67 12.96
N GLY A 88 -10.90 8.50 12.90
CA GLY A 88 -10.13 8.74 11.67
C GLY A 88 -8.90 7.84 11.50
N PHE A 89 -8.46 7.16 12.57
CA PHE A 89 -7.29 6.30 12.59
C PHE A 89 -7.39 5.26 13.69
N TYR A 90 -6.50 4.28 13.65
CA TYR A 90 -6.35 3.27 14.68
C TYR A 90 -5.06 3.45 15.45
N VAL A 91 -5.11 3.14 16.74
CA VAL A 91 -3.90 3.01 17.58
C VAL A 91 -3.79 1.60 18.11
N TYR A 92 -2.56 1.11 18.15
CA TYR A 92 -2.22 -0.26 18.51
C TYR A 92 -1.18 -0.27 19.61
N GLU A 93 -1.47 -0.95 20.71
CA GLU A 93 -0.46 -1.32 21.68
C GLU A 93 0.09 -2.68 21.29
N LEU A 94 1.19 -2.62 20.55
CA LEU A 94 1.87 -3.80 20.03
C LEU A 94 2.69 -4.48 21.12
N VAL A 95 2.89 -5.78 20.94
CA VAL A 95 3.71 -6.60 21.84
C VAL A 95 4.92 -7.11 21.07
N LYS A 96 6.05 -7.27 21.78
CA LYS A 96 7.27 -7.79 21.16
C LYS A 96 7.00 -9.19 20.62
N PRO A 97 7.17 -9.45 19.31
CA PRO A 97 7.04 -10.79 18.78
C PRO A 97 8.16 -11.70 19.26
N ARG A 98 7.92 -13.00 19.25
CA ARG A 98 8.87 -14.00 19.79
C ARG A 98 10.14 -14.19 18.95
N ASN A 99 10.14 -13.78 17.69
CA ASN A 99 11.24 -14.00 16.76
C ASN A 99 11.44 -12.74 15.91
N CYS A 100 12.68 -12.39 15.60
CA CYS A 100 13.04 -11.28 14.73
C CYS A 100 12.50 -11.42 13.30
N LEU A 101 12.14 -12.63 12.88
CA LEU A 101 11.51 -12.86 11.58
C LEU A 101 10.04 -12.42 11.55
N HIS A 102 9.44 -12.09 12.68
CA HIS A 102 8.08 -11.60 12.78
C HIS A 102 8.06 -10.08 12.78
N GLY A 103 7.27 -9.50 11.88
CA GLY A 103 7.04 -8.05 11.83
C GLY A 103 5.57 -7.74 11.66
N TYR A 104 5.08 -6.66 12.29
CA TYR A 104 3.72 -6.19 12.06
C TYR A 104 3.61 -5.50 10.71
N CYS A 105 2.66 -5.93 9.88
CA CYS A 105 2.44 -5.31 8.59
C CYS A 105 1.22 -4.38 8.60
N GLY A 106 1.41 -3.19 8.03
CA GLY A 106 0.30 -2.31 7.74
C GLY A 106 -0.39 -2.65 6.42
N ASN A 107 -1.61 -2.17 6.23
CA ASN A 107 -2.46 -2.50 5.08
C ASN A 107 -2.05 -1.81 3.78
N GLY A 108 -1.01 -0.96 3.80
CA GLY A 108 -0.42 -0.44 2.57
C GLY A 108 0.14 -1.58 1.73
N GLU A 109 1.29 -2.11 2.13
CA GLU A 109 2.00 -3.16 1.38
C GLU A 109 1.33 -4.54 1.41
N ALA A 110 0.41 -4.80 2.35
CA ALA A 110 -0.27 -6.09 2.48
C ALA A 110 -1.51 -6.28 1.59
N ASP A 111 -2.17 -5.19 1.21
CA ASP A 111 -3.30 -5.21 0.29
C ASP A 111 -2.86 -4.78 -1.13
N ASP A 112 -1.55 -4.68 -1.38
CA ASP A 112 -0.94 -4.30 -2.65
C ASP A 112 -1.24 -5.36 -3.73
N VAL A 113 -2.42 -5.25 -4.32
CA VAL A 113 -2.83 -6.00 -5.50
C VAL A 113 -2.22 -5.26 -6.69
N ASP A 114 -1.56 -5.99 -7.60
CA ASP A 114 -1.09 -5.41 -8.86
C ASP A 114 -2.26 -4.71 -9.58
N ASP A 115 -2.32 -3.39 -9.43
CA ASP A 115 -3.40 -2.54 -9.91
C ASP A 115 -3.30 -2.34 -11.43
N CYS A 116 -2.17 -2.72 -12.01
CA CYS A 116 -1.95 -2.78 -13.44
C CYS A 116 -2.55 -4.03 -14.11
N LEU A 117 -2.97 -5.06 -13.36
CA LEU A 117 -3.61 -6.26 -13.93
C LEU A 117 -4.86 -5.94 -14.75
N LYS A 118 -5.62 -4.92 -14.34
CA LYS A 118 -6.83 -4.48 -15.05
C LYS A 118 -6.53 -3.62 -16.28
N LYS A 119 -5.26 -3.32 -16.55
CA LYS A 119 -4.77 -2.45 -17.63
C LYS A 119 -5.52 -1.10 -17.68
N PRO A 120 -5.48 -0.31 -16.59
CA PRO A 120 -6.23 0.94 -16.52
C PRO A 120 -5.70 2.03 -17.47
N CYS A 121 -4.41 2.00 -17.80
CA CYS A 121 -3.76 3.00 -18.65
C CYS A 121 -4.06 2.77 -20.15
N GLN A 122 -4.45 3.83 -20.85
CA GLN A 122 -4.87 3.82 -22.26
C GLN A 122 -3.76 4.30 -23.21
N ASN A 123 -4.01 4.21 -24.52
CA ASN A 123 -3.20 4.84 -25.56
C ASN A 123 -1.69 4.52 -25.52
N GLY A 124 -1.35 3.27 -25.18
CA GLY A 124 0.05 2.82 -25.10
C GLY A 124 0.83 3.33 -23.89
N ALA A 125 0.14 3.92 -22.91
CA ALA A 125 0.77 4.35 -21.66
C ALA A 125 1.32 3.17 -20.85
N GLN A 126 2.42 3.42 -20.14
CA GLN A 126 3.00 2.45 -19.22
C GLN A 126 2.27 2.55 -17.87
N CYS A 127 1.67 1.44 -17.41
CA CYS A 127 1.15 1.34 -16.07
C CYS A 127 2.29 1.08 -15.08
N ILE A 128 2.29 1.82 -13.98
CA ILE A 128 3.20 1.67 -12.85
C ILE A 128 2.35 1.32 -11.65
N ASP A 129 2.56 0.10 -11.15
CA ASP A 129 1.90 -0.41 -9.95
C ASP A 129 2.35 0.36 -8.71
N GLY A 130 1.46 0.49 -7.74
CA GLY A 130 1.69 1.26 -6.53
C GLY A 130 0.81 0.75 -5.40
N VAL A 131 1.13 1.20 -4.19
CA VAL A 131 0.50 0.67 -2.98
C VAL A 131 -0.99 0.97 -2.92
N ASN A 132 -1.85 -0.02 -3.21
CA ASN A 132 -3.29 0.15 -3.39
C ASN A 132 -3.66 1.27 -4.39
N SER A 133 -2.79 1.52 -5.38
CA SER A 133 -2.99 2.53 -6.41
C SER A 133 -2.18 2.22 -7.65
N TYR A 134 -2.43 2.93 -8.74
CA TYR A 134 -1.56 2.88 -9.91
C TYR A 134 -1.27 4.29 -10.42
N THR A 135 -0.22 4.43 -11.21
CA THR A 135 0.07 5.65 -11.96
C THR A 135 0.31 5.31 -13.43
N CYS A 136 -0.30 6.07 -14.33
CA CYS A 136 -0.06 5.93 -15.76
C CYS A 136 1.01 6.93 -16.23
N LYS A 137 2.10 6.41 -16.79
CA LYS A 137 3.07 7.22 -17.53
C LYS A 137 2.61 7.31 -18.99
N CYS A 138 2.01 8.44 -19.34
CA CYS A 138 1.45 8.67 -20.66
C CYS A 138 2.49 8.65 -21.76
N ALA A 139 2.10 8.10 -22.92
CA ALA A 139 2.83 8.29 -24.15
C ALA A 139 2.78 9.78 -24.57
N THR A 140 3.77 10.21 -25.35
CA THR A 140 3.81 11.57 -25.89
C THR A 140 2.51 11.88 -26.66
N GLY A 141 1.90 13.05 -26.40
CA GLY A 141 0.63 13.45 -27.01
C GLY A 141 -0.61 13.08 -26.18
N TYR A 142 -0.48 12.35 -25.05
CA TYR A 142 -1.62 12.00 -24.20
C TYR A 142 -1.52 12.57 -22.78
N ILE A 143 -2.67 12.89 -22.20
CA ILE A 143 -2.84 13.38 -20.82
C ILE A 143 -4.05 12.74 -20.14
N GLY A 144 -4.21 13.03 -18.84
CA GLY A 144 -5.26 12.48 -17.98
C GLY A 144 -4.71 11.42 -17.01
N PRO A 145 -5.46 11.09 -15.95
CA PRO A 145 -5.05 10.07 -14.97
C PRO A 145 -4.81 8.70 -15.60
N ASN A 146 -5.54 8.37 -16.67
CA ASN A 146 -5.44 7.11 -17.40
C ASN A 146 -4.86 7.29 -18.81
N CYS A 147 -4.33 8.47 -19.12
CA CYS A 147 -3.82 8.83 -20.44
C CYS A 147 -4.88 8.70 -21.55
N GLU A 148 -6.14 8.96 -21.21
CA GLU A 148 -7.30 8.80 -22.06
C GLU A 148 -7.50 9.97 -23.04
N THR A 149 -6.86 11.11 -22.81
CA THR A 149 -7.10 12.34 -23.56
C THR A 149 -5.94 12.63 -24.51
N ASN A 150 -6.21 12.78 -25.81
CA ASN A 150 -5.26 13.33 -26.78
C ASN A 150 -5.07 14.83 -26.51
N VAL A 151 -3.84 15.31 -26.52
CA VAL A 151 -3.52 16.73 -26.37
C VAL A 151 -3.87 17.45 -27.67
N ASP A 152 -4.66 18.51 -27.58
CA ASP A 152 -4.97 19.37 -28.71
C ASP A 152 -3.74 20.19 -29.11
N ASP A 153 -3.06 19.75 -30.16
CA ASP A 153 -1.86 20.40 -30.68
C ASP A 153 -2.19 21.77 -31.34
N CYS A 154 -3.44 21.94 -31.76
CA CYS A 154 -3.95 23.16 -32.40
C CYS A 154 -4.35 24.25 -31.40
N ALA A 155 -4.43 23.95 -30.09
CA ALA A 155 -4.85 24.90 -29.05
C ALA A 155 -4.02 26.20 -29.04
N LYS A 156 -2.73 26.12 -29.43
CA LYS A 156 -1.82 27.28 -29.50
C LYS A 156 -1.77 27.95 -30.89
N LYS A 157 -2.57 27.48 -31.84
CA LYS A 157 -2.58 27.94 -33.25
C LYS A 157 -1.17 27.99 -33.85
N PRO A 158 -0.43 26.86 -33.90
CA PRO A 158 0.96 26.83 -34.36
C PRO A 158 1.09 27.10 -35.87
N CYS A 159 0.06 26.80 -36.67
CA CYS A 159 0.06 26.96 -38.12
C CYS A 159 0.05 28.45 -38.53
N GLN A 160 0.92 28.82 -39.47
CA GLN A 160 1.05 30.20 -39.97
C GLN A 160 0.38 30.39 -41.34
N ASN A 161 0.30 31.65 -41.79
CA ASN A 161 -0.17 32.03 -43.13
C ASN A 161 -1.61 31.58 -43.47
N GLY A 162 -2.48 31.51 -42.47
CA GLY A 162 -3.88 31.13 -42.65
C GLY A 162 -4.11 29.65 -42.92
N ALA A 163 -3.11 28.79 -42.70
CA ALA A 163 -3.27 27.35 -42.80
C ALA A 163 -4.22 26.81 -41.71
N GLU A 164 -5.05 25.84 -42.10
CA GLU A 164 -5.90 25.10 -41.18
C GLU A 164 -5.06 24.11 -40.36
N CYS A 165 -5.28 24.09 -39.05
CA CYS A 165 -4.65 23.13 -38.14
C CYS A 165 -5.59 21.95 -37.93
N ILE A 166 -5.08 20.73 -38.06
CA ILE A 166 -5.81 19.50 -37.81
C ILE A 166 -5.19 18.85 -36.59
N ASP A 167 -6.00 18.60 -35.56
CA ASP A 167 -5.56 17.91 -34.33
C ASP A 167 -5.09 16.48 -34.66
N GLY A 168 -3.94 16.11 -34.14
CA GLY A 168 -3.31 14.80 -34.31
C GLY A 168 -2.67 14.35 -33.01
N VAL A 169 -1.83 13.31 -33.07
CA VAL A 169 -1.12 12.84 -31.87
C VAL A 169 0.27 13.44 -31.89
N ASN A 170 0.49 14.50 -31.11
CA ASN A 170 1.77 15.20 -31.01
C ASN A 170 2.25 15.71 -32.39
N SER A 171 1.39 16.48 -33.07
CA SER A 171 1.54 16.95 -34.45
C SER A 171 1.43 18.46 -34.64
#